data_AF-A0A2V2TBZ6-F1
#
_entry.id   AF-A0A2V2TBZ6-F1
#
_cell.length_a   1.000
_cell.length_b   1.000
_cell.length_c   1.000
_cell.angle_alpha   90.00
_cell.angle_beta   90.00
_cell.angle_gamma   90.00
#
_symmetry.space_group_name_H-M   'P 1'
#
loop_
_entity.id
_entity.type
_entity.pdbx_description
1 polymer ?
#
loop_
_entity_poly.entity_id
_entity_poly.type
_entity_poly.pdbx_seq_one_letter_code
_entity_poly.pdbx_strand_id
1 'polypeptide(L)'
;AHFWLATIGTVLYIASMWVNGITQGLMWRAVNADGTLTYSFVEALQASHPGYMVRLFGGALFASGMFLMAGNTWLTVRAGQRIDRMPIASAA
;
A
#
# COMPACT_ATOMS: atom_id res chain seq x y z
N ALA A 1 -3.37 14.55 8.55
CA ALA A 1 -2.77 14.28 7.23
C ALA A 1 -2.34 12.82 7.05
N HIS A 2 -1.63 12.21 8.02
CA HIS A 2 -1.18 10.82 7.96
C HIS A 2 -2.27 9.82 7.54
N PHE A 3 -3.45 9.86 8.19
CA PHE A 3 -4.57 8.96 7.90
C PHE A 3 -4.94 8.95 6.41
N TRP A 4 -5.21 10.10 5.81
CA TRP A 4 -5.63 10.20 4.41
C TRP A 4 -4.54 9.74 3.42
N LEU A 5 -3.28 10.06 3.69
CA LEU A 5 -2.16 9.59 2.87
C LEU A 5 -2.01 8.06 2.93
N ALA A 6 -2.17 7.49 4.11
CA ALA A 6 -2.15 6.04 4.30
C ALA A 6 -3.33 5.38 3.58
N THR A 7 -4.57 5.86 3.78
CA THR A 7 -5.77 5.27 3.17
C THR A 7 -5.73 5.34 1.65
N ILE A 8 -5.41 6.50 1.08
CA ILE A 8 -5.32 6.67 -0.39
C ILE A 8 -4.20 5.79 -0.95
N GLY A 9 -3.04 5.76 -0.30
CA GLY A 9 -1.92 4.90 -0.70
C GLY A 9 -2.28 3.42 -0.70
N THR A 10 -2.95 2.94 0.35
CA THR A 10 -3.42 1.55 0.47
C THR A 10 -4.47 1.21 -0.59
N VAL A 11 -5.46 2.07 -0.83
CA VAL A 11 -6.50 1.82 -1.84
C VAL A 11 -5.90 1.74 -3.24
N LEU A 12 -4.99 2.67 -3.60
CA LEU A 12 -4.28 2.63 -4.88
C LEU A 12 -3.44 1.35 -5.03
N TYR A 13 -2.77 0.91 -3.97
CA TYR A 13 -2.02 -0.34 -3.97
C TYR A 13 -2.93 -1.54 -4.25
N ILE A 14 -4.05 -1.65 -3.52
CA ILE A 14 -5.00 -2.76 -3.67
C ILE A 14 -5.58 -2.77 -5.09
N ALA A 15 -6.05 -1.63 -5.59
CA ALA A 15 -6.60 -1.51 -6.93
C ALA A 15 -5.60 -1.95 -8.01
N SER A 16 -4.34 -1.52 -7.91
CA SER A 16 -3.29 -1.92 -8.86
C SER A 16 -3.01 -3.42 -8.85
N MET A 17 -3.04 -4.05 -7.68
CA MET A 17 -2.79 -5.49 -7.55
C MET A 17 -3.98 -6.33 -8.02
N TRP A 18 -5.21 -5.85 -7.86
CA TRP A 18 -6.38 -6.51 -8.46
C TRP A 18 -6.31 -6.51 -9.98
N VAL A 19 -6.04 -5.36 -10.59
CA VAL A 19 -5.93 -5.24 -12.05
C VAL A 19 -4.82 -6.15 -12.58
N ASN A 20 -3.63 -6.11 -11.97
CA ASN A 20 -2.52 -6.99 -12.39
C ASN A 20 -2.84 -8.47 -12.17
N GLY A 21 -3.40 -8.84 -11.02
CA GLY A 21 -3.71 -10.24 -10.70
C GLY A 21 -4.75 -10.84 -11.65
N ILE A 22 -5.82 -10.10 -11.94
CA ILE A 22 -6.86 -10.52 -12.88
C ILE A 22 -6.26 -10.63 -14.30
N THR A 23 -5.49 -9.64 -14.72
CA THR A 23 -4.87 -9.64 -16.07
C THR A 23 -3.91 -10.81 -16.25
N GLN A 24 -3.02 -11.05 -15.28
CA GLN A 24 -2.09 -12.19 -15.32
C GLN A 24 -2.83 -13.53 -15.31
N GLY A 25 -3.84 -13.69 -14.44
CA GLY A 25 -4.64 -14.92 -14.37
C GLY A 25 -5.42 -15.21 -15.65
N LEU A 26 -5.97 -14.16 -16.30
CA LEU A 26 -6.65 -14.30 -17.59
C LEU A 26 -5.67 -14.62 -18.72
N MET A 27 -4.53 -13.94 -18.79
CA MET A 27 -3.54 -14.15 -19.85
C MET A 27 -2.87 -15.52 -19.76
N TRP A 28 -2.58 -16.02 -18.55
CA TRP A 28 -1.97 -17.36 -18.37
C TRP A 28 -2.93 -18.52 -18.66
N ARG A 29 -4.24 -18.28 -18.63
CA ARG A 29 -5.26 -19.27 -18.98
C ARG A 29 -5.87 -19.02 -20.37
N ALA A 30 -5.39 -18.02 -21.10
CA ALA A 30 -5.91 -17.71 -22.43
C ALA A 30 -5.38 -18.75 -23.43
N VAL A 31 -6.31 -19.54 -23.95
CA VAL A 31 -6.05 -20.55 -24.97
C VAL A 31 -6.87 -20.21 -26.20
N ASN A 32 -6.23 -20.20 -27.36
CA ASN A 32 -6.85 -19.99 -28.66
C ASN A 32 -7.74 -21.18 -29.05
N ALA A 33 -8.61 -21.00 -30.04
CA ALA A 33 -9.50 -22.06 -30.52
C ALA A 33 -8.75 -23.30 -31.07
N ASP A 34 -7.47 -23.15 -31.39
CA ASP A 34 -6.55 -24.20 -31.85
C ASP A 34 -5.80 -24.92 -30.71
N GLY A 35 -6.04 -24.54 -29.45
CA GLY A 35 -5.38 -25.13 -28.27
C GLY A 35 -4.02 -24.52 -27.93
N THR A 36 -3.53 -23.53 -28.69
CA THR A 36 -2.29 -22.82 -28.39
C THR A 36 -2.49 -21.71 -27.34
N LEU A 37 -1.42 -21.34 -26.63
CA LEU A 37 -1.44 -20.22 -25.70
C LEU A 37 -1.60 -18.89 -26.45
N THR A 38 -2.62 -18.10 -26.10
CA THR A 38 -2.91 -16.81 -26.74
C THR A 38 -1.85 -15.76 -26.44
N TYR A 39 -1.25 -15.80 -25.24
CA TYR A 39 -0.25 -14.83 -24.80
C TYR A 39 1.00 -15.52 -24.30
N SER A 40 2.15 -14.98 -24.70
CA SER A 40 3.44 -15.32 -24.12
C SER A 40 3.60 -14.74 -22.72
N PHE A 41 4.51 -15.32 -21.93
CA PHE A 41 4.81 -14.80 -20.58
C PHE A 41 5.31 -13.35 -20.60
N VAL A 42 6.07 -12.97 -21.65
CA VAL A 42 6.61 -11.61 -21.80
C VAL A 42 5.51 -10.59 -22.03
N GLU A 43 4.47 -10.93 -22.80
CA GLU A 43 3.32 -10.05 -23.01
C GLU A 43 2.51 -9.86 -21.72
N ALA A 44 2.31 -10.94 -20.95
CA ALA A 44 1.67 -10.84 -19.63
C ALA A 44 2.48 -9.97 -18.66
N LEU A 45 3.82 -10.02 -18.74
CA LEU A 45 4.71 -9.18 -17.95
C LEU A 45 4.59 -7.69 -18.36
N GLN A 46 4.60 -7.40 -19.66
CA GLN A 46 4.44 -6.04 -20.18
C GLN A 46 3.08 -5.45 -19.81
N ALA A 47 2.00 -6.23 -19.92
CA ALA A 47 0.65 -5.82 -19.52
C ALA A 47 0.55 -5.48 -18.02
N SER A 48 1.39 -6.10 -17.18
CA SER A 48 1.43 -5.86 -15.73
C SER A 48 2.25 -4.62 -15.32
N HIS A 49 3.02 -4.05 -16.23
CA HIS A 49 3.93 -2.93 -15.93
C HIS A 49 3.21 -1.67 -15.39
N PRO A 50 2.08 -1.23 -15.97
CA PRO A 50 1.34 -0.08 -15.44
C PRO A 50 0.90 -0.28 -13.99
N GLY A 51 0.44 -1.48 -13.61
CA GLY A 51 0.05 -1.77 -12.23
C GLY A 51 1.24 -1.73 -11.26
N TYR A 52 2.45 -2.10 -11.68
CA TYR A 52 3.64 -1.95 -10.84
C TYR A 52 4.01 -0.49 -10.59
N MET A 53 3.79 0.39 -11.57
CA MET A 53 4.00 1.83 -11.39
C MET A 53 2.98 2.41 -10.41
N VAL A 54 1.69 2.12 -10.59
CA VAL A 54 0.63 2.59 -9.67
C VAL A 54 0.86 2.06 -8.25
N ARG A 55 1.31 0.80 -8.11
CA ARG A 55 1.70 0.21 -6.83
C ARG A 55 2.82 1.01 -6.15
N LEU A 56 3.86 1.38 -6.90
CA LEU A 56 4.97 2.18 -6.39
C LEU A 56 4.49 3.53 -5.87
N PHE A 57 3.62 4.22 -6.64
CA PHE A 57 3.05 5.49 -6.22
C PHE A 57 2.14 5.36 -4.98
N GLY A 58 1.30 4.33 -4.92
CA GLY A 58 0.46 4.04 -3.75
C GLY A 58 1.30 3.76 -2.50
N GLY A 59 2.37 2.97 -2.63
CA GLY A 59 3.33 2.70 -1.56
C GLY A 59 4.11 3.94 -1.13
N ALA A 60 4.51 4.80 -2.08
CA ALA A 60 5.21 6.05 -1.78
C ALA A 60 4.33 7.03 -1.00
N LEU A 61 3.04 7.12 -1.32
CA LEU A 61 2.05 7.89 -0.55
C LEU A 61 1.94 7.37 0.88
N PHE A 62 1.82 6.06 1.07
CA PHE A 62 1.80 5.46 2.41
C PHE A 62 3.11 5.75 3.18
N ALA A 63 4.27 5.58 2.55
CA ALA A 63 5.57 5.86 3.16
C ALA A 63 5.73 7.34 3.54
N SER A 64 5.26 8.27 2.70
CA SER A 64 5.22 9.70 3.04
C SER A 64 4.37 9.98 4.28
N GLY A 65 3.24 9.27 4.42
CA GLY A 65 2.44 9.27 5.64
C GLY A 65 3.26 8.83 6.84
N MET A 66 4.02 7.75 6.73
CA MET A 66 4.86 7.24 7.82
C MET A 66 5.92 8.25 8.28
N PHE A 67 6.54 8.99 7.37
CA PHE A 67 7.48 10.06 7.75
C PHE A 67 6.80 11.18 8.55
N LEU A 68 5.55 11.54 8.21
CA LEU A 68 4.78 12.49 9.03
C LEU A 68 4.51 11.94 10.43
N MET A 69 4.21 10.65 10.58
CA MET A 69 4.03 10.05 11.91
C MET A 69 5.33 10.10 12.69
N ALA A 70 6.45 9.71 12.08
CA ALA A 70 7.76 9.72 12.72
C ALA A 70 8.12 11.13 13.22
N GLY A 71 7.87 12.17 12.42
CA GLY A 71 8.09 13.56 12.81
C GLY A 71 7.21 14.00 14.00
N ASN A 72 5.91 13.70 13.96
CA ASN A 72 4.99 14.02 15.06
C ASN A 72 5.37 13.31 16.37
N THR A 73 5.70 12.02 16.29
CA THR A 73 6.16 11.24 17.45
C THR A 73 7.46 11.78 18.00
N TRP A 74 8.44 12.09 17.14
CA TRP A 74 9.74 12.62 17.58
C TRP A 74 9.61 13.97 18.26
N LEU A 75 8.77 14.87 17.73
CA LEU A 75 8.45 16.15 18.38
C LEU A 75 7.82 15.93 19.76
N THR A 76 6.88 14.99 19.88
CA THR A 76 6.22 14.66 21.14
C THR A 76 7.21 14.10 22.17
N VAL A 77 8.08 13.18 21.76
CA VAL A 77 9.11 12.58 22.62
C VAL A 77 10.12 13.64 23.09
N ARG A 78 10.53 14.57 22.23
CA ARG A 78 11.44 15.67 22.60
C ARG A 78 10.78 16.74 23.47
N ALA A 79 9.49 16.99 23.30
CA ALA A 79 8.74 17.95 24.11
C ALA A 79 8.64 17.54 25.59
N GLY A 80 8.89 16.26 25.90
CA GLY A 80 9.51 15.84 27.16
C GLY A 80 8.89 16.41 28.45
N GLN A 81 7.56 16.53 28.52
CA GLN A 81 6.91 16.74 29.81
C GLN A 81 6.80 15.39 30.52
N ARG A 82 7.48 15.27 31.67
CA ARG A 82 7.30 14.15 32.59
C ARG A 82 5.85 14.19 33.04
N ILE A 83 5.01 13.31 32.49
CA ILE A 83 3.69 13.07 33.04
C ILE A 83 3.92 12.21 34.29
N ASP A 84 4.07 12.85 35.44
CA ASP A 84 3.84 12.18 36.72
C ASP A 84 2.39 11.71 36.68
N ARG A 85 2.21 10.40 36.45
CA ARG A 85 0.89 9.77 36.41
C ARG A 85 0.18 10.20 37.69
N MET A 86 -0.92 10.95 37.56
CA MET A 86 -1.78 11.29 38.70
C MET A 86 -2.02 10.02 39.51
N PRO A 87 -1.97 10.09 40.85
CA PRO A 87 -2.27 8.93 41.67
C PRO A 87 -3.65 8.46 41.24
N ILE A 88 -3.72 7.18 40.86
CA ILE A 88 -4.99 6.48 40.60
C ILE A 88 -5.83 6.83 41.81
N ALA A 89 -6.92 7.58 41.61
CA ALA A 89 -7.78 8.02 42.70
C ALA A 89 -8.02 6.79 43.58
N SER A 90 -7.59 6.89 44.84
CA SER A 90 -7.78 5.83 45.81
C SER A 90 -9.28 5.55 45.85
N ALA A 91 -9.67 4.43 45.24
CA ALA A 91 -10.99 3.88 45.42
C ALA A 91 -11.04 3.26 46.82
N ALA A 92 -11.38 4.09 47.81
CA ALA A 92 -11.94 3.70 49.11
C ALA A 92 -12.50 4.95 49.79
#